data_AF-A0A7K7TJ02-F1
#
_entry.id   AF-A0A7K7TJ02-F1
#
_cell.length_a   1.000
_cell.length_b   1.000
_cell.length_c   1.000
_cell.angle_alpha   90.00
_cell.angle_beta   90.00
_cell.angle_gamma   90.00
#
_symmetry.space_group_name_H-M   'P 1'
#
loop_
_entity.id
_entity.type
_entity.pdbx_description
1 polymer ?
#
loop_
_entity_poly.entity_id
_entity_poly.type
_entity_poly.pdbx_seq_one_letter_code
_entity_poly.pdbx_strand_id
1 'polypeptide(L)'
;IWEHYNYTKEDTESSSTPSRWAVSILIVVLCCFIVLENLLVLVSICRNKRLHLAMYIFIGNLAFSDLLAGLAFMANILLSGATTFNLTPVQWFVREGTAFATLAASVFSLLAIAIERHVAITKVKVYSSDKNCRMVLLIGACWVIAAAIGSLPIMGWNCISDLRDCSTVLPLYSKRYVLFVTTIFTLILLAIVGLYTRIYCIVRSSHAEIASAQTLALLKTVTIVLGAFIVCWLPAFIILLMDASCAVRSCRILYKANYFFAFATLNSAANPIIYTLRSKDMRGEFLRVLCC
;
A
#
# COMPACT_ATOMS: atom_id res chain seq x y z
N ILE A 1 0.81 21.05 16.99
CA ILE A 1 0.80 20.94 15.50
C ILE A 1 1.49 22.14 14.86
N TRP A 2 0.99 23.36 15.06
CA TRP A 2 1.55 24.56 14.44
C TRP A 2 3.07 24.70 14.65
N GLU A 3 3.54 24.56 15.89
CA GLU A 3 4.97 24.62 16.23
C GLU A 3 5.83 23.63 15.44
N HIS A 4 5.35 22.39 15.27
CA HIS A 4 6.09 21.34 14.57
C HIS A 4 6.13 21.60 13.06
N TYR A 5 5.02 22.08 12.48
CA TYR A 5 4.97 22.49 11.08
C TYR A 5 5.85 23.72 10.82
N ASN A 6 5.86 24.69 11.73
CA ASN A 6 6.73 25.86 11.63
C ASN A 6 8.22 25.45 11.68
N TYR A 7 8.58 24.58 12.63
CA TYR A 7 9.94 24.06 12.75
C TYR A 7 10.38 23.28 11.48
N THR A 8 9.51 22.41 10.96
CA THR A 8 9.86 21.52 9.84
C THR A 8 9.74 22.14 8.45
N LYS A 9 8.74 23.00 8.21
CA LYS A 9 8.40 23.49 6.87
C LYS A 9 8.73 24.94 6.57
N GLU A 10 8.87 25.78 7.61
CA GLU A 10 9.08 27.24 7.52
C GLU A 10 8.03 27.94 6.61
N ASP A 11 7.92 29.27 6.62
CA ASP A 11 6.89 30.04 5.89
C ASP A 11 6.93 29.93 4.34
N THR A 12 7.63 28.93 3.80
CA THR A 12 7.69 28.57 2.39
C THR A 12 6.36 28.07 1.81
N GLU A 13 5.37 27.71 2.63
CA GLU A 13 4.03 27.33 2.16
C GLU A 13 3.10 28.54 1.88
N SER A 14 3.49 29.77 2.23
CA SER A 14 2.62 30.97 2.19
C SER A 14 2.27 31.54 0.79
N SER A 15 3.00 31.18 -0.27
CA SER A 15 2.70 31.69 -1.63
C SER A 15 1.75 30.76 -2.40
N SER A 16 0.45 30.84 -2.14
CA SER A 16 -0.58 30.07 -2.86
C SER A 16 -0.49 30.24 -4.39
N THR A 17 0.27 29.38 -5.05
CA THR A 17 0.38 29.37 -6.50
C THR A 17 -0.82 28.60 -7.07
N PRO A 18 -1.48 29.09 -8.13
CA PRO A 18 -2.58 28.38 -8.82
C PRO A 18 -2.24 26.92 -9.16
N SER A 19 -0.96 26.64 -9.40
CA SER A 19 -0.44 25.29 -9.66
C SER A 19 -0.67 24.29 -8.52
N ARG A 20 -0.64 24.71 -7.24
CA ARG A 20 -0.82 23.80 -6.09
C ARG A 20 -2.26 23.30 -5.95
N TRP A 21 -3.22 24.17 -6.22
CA TRP A 21 -4.64 23.83 -6.20
C TRP A 21 -5.00 22.87 -7.35
N ALA A 22 -4.49 23.14 -8.55
CA ALA A 22 -4.64 22.25 -9.69
C ALA A 22 -4.09 20.85 -9.43
N VAL A 23 -2.90 20.73 -8.82
CA VAL A 23 -2.31 19.45 -8.42
C VAL A 23 -3.18 18.73 -7.38
N SER A 24 -3.68 19.45 -6.38
CA SER A 24 -4.54 18.86 -5.33
C SER A 24 -5.83 18.31 -5.92
N ILE A 25 -6.47 19.05 -6.85
CA ILE A 25 -7.66 18.59 -7.58
C ILE A 25 -7.35 17.32 -8.39
N LEU A 26 -6.24 17.31 -9.13
CA LEU A 26 -5.83 16.14 -9.91
C LEU A 26 -5.63 14.90 -9.02
N ILE A 27 -5.00 15.07 -7.85
CA ILE A 27 -4.82 13.98 -6.89
C ILE A 27 -6.16 13.49 -6.35
N VAL A 28 -7.10 14.39 -6.02
CA VAL A 28 -8.44 13.99 -5.56
C VAL A 28 -9.19 13.21 -6.63
N VAL A 29 -9.14 13.65 -7.89
CA VAL A 29 -9.74 12.91 -9.02
C VAL A 29 -9.12 11.51 -9.15
N LEU A 30 -7.80 11.39 -9.02
CA LEU A 30 -7.12 10.10 -9.00
C LEU A 30 -7.60 9.22 -7.83
N CYS A 31 -7.75 9.78 -6.62
CA CYS A 31 -8.28 9.03 -5.48
C CYS A 31 -9.71 8.55 -5.70
N CYS A 32 -10.58 9.40 -6.26
CA CYS A 32 -11.96 9.00 -6.60
C CYS A 32 -11.96 7.82 -7.57
N PHE A 33 -11.10 7.87 -8.59
CA PHE A 33 -10.92 6.77 -9.54
C PHE A 33 -10.47 5.49 -8.84
N ILE A 34 -9.42 5.54 -7.99
CA ILE A 34 -8.94 4.39 -7.21
C ILE A 34 -10.06 3.77 -6.36
N VAL A 35 -10.83 4.61 -5.66
CA VAL A 35 -11.94 4.16 -4.80
C VAL A 35 -13.02 3.46 -5.64
N LEU A 36 -13.42 4.05 -6.76
CA LEU A 36 -14.45 3.48 -7.63
C LEU A 36 -14.02 2.15 -8.25
N GLU A 37 -12.80 2.06 -8.78
CA GLU A 37 -12.29 0.83 -9.40
C GLU A 37 -12.15 -0.31 -8.39
N ASN A 38 -11.60 -0.05 -7.21
CA ASN A 38 -11.44 -1.08 -6.19
C ASN A 38 -12.78 -1.47 -5.55
N LEU A 39 -13.73 -0.53 -5.44
CA LEU A 39 -15.11 -0.85 -5.06
C LEU A 39 -15.76 -1.79 -6.09
N LEU A 40 -15.56 -1.53 -7.38
CA LEU A 40 -16.08 -2.37 -8.45
C LEU A 40 -15.48 -3.79 -8.43
N VAL A 41 -14.19 -3.93 -8.10
CA VAL A 41 -13.57 -5.25 -7.87
C VAL A 41 -14.23 -5.98 -6.70
N LEU A 42 -14.43 -5.29 -5.56
CA LEU A 42 -15.09 -5.87 -4.39
C LEU A 42 -16.52 -6.31 -4.69
N VAL A 43 -17.32 -5.47 -5.37
CA VAL A 43 -18.68 -5.79 -5.79
C VAL A 43 -18.70 -7.00 -6.73
N SER A 44 -17.76 -7.07 -7.68
CA SER A 44 -17.64 -8.19 -8.63
C SER A 44 -17.38 -9.51 -7.91
N ILE A 45 -16.49 -9.51 -6.92
CA ILE A 45 -16.20 -10.69 -6.09
C ILE A 45 -17.42 -11.08 -5.25
N CYS A 46 -18.08 -10.11 -4.60
CA CYS A 46 -19.24 -10.39 -3.74
C CYS A 46 -20.47 -10.90 -4.50
N ARG A 47 -20.68 -10.46 -5.75
CA ARG A 47 -21.83 -10.90 -6.57
C ARG A 47 -21.64 -12.32 -7.12
N ASN A 48 -20.41 -12.72 -7.45
CA ASN A 48 -20.16 -14.01 -8.08
C ASN A 48 -19.58 -15.02 -7.08
N LYS A 49 -20.43 -15.95 -6.60
CA LYS A 49 -20.00 -17.05 -5.72
C LYS A 49 -18.89 -17.94 -6.29
N ARG A 50 -18.72 -17.97 -7.63
CA ARG A 50 -17.60 -18.68 -8.29
C ARG A 50 -16.25 -18.01 -8.05
N LEU A 51 -16.25 -16.74 -7.62
CA LEU A 51 -15.06 -15.98 -7.24
C LEU A 51 -14.79 -16.04 -5.73
N HIS A 52 -15.33 -17.01 -4.98
CA HIS A 52 -14.99 -17.22 -3.56
C HIS A 52 -13.90 -18.28 -3.33
N LEU A 53 -13.10 -18.57 -4.36
CA LEU A 53 -11.87 -19.35 -4.15
C LEU A 53 -10.85 -18.52 -3.37
N ALA A 54 -10.06 -19.21 -2.55
CA ALA A 54 -8.81 -18.75 -1.92
C ALA A 54 -8.10 -17.55 -2.59
N MET A 55 -7.77 -17.67 -3.88
CA MET A 55 -7.07 -16.65 -4.65
C MET A 55 -7.84 -15.33 -4.78
N TYR A 56 -9.16 -15.39 -4.91
CA TYR A 56 -10.01 -14.21 -5.04
C TYR A 56 -10.28 -13.54 -3.70
N ILE A 57 -10.24 -14.27 -2.58
CA ILE A 57 -10.28 -13.67 -1.23
C ILE A 57 -9.07 -12.75 -1.02
N PHE A 58 -7.88 -13.17 -1.48
CA PHE A 58 -6.69 -12.31 -1.46
C PHE A 58 -6.83 -11.08 -2.35
N ILE A 59 -7.37 -11.24 -3.56
CA ILE A 59 -7.60 -10.11 -4.46
C ILE A 59 -8.62 -9.15 -3.84
N GLY A 60 -9.67 -9.66 -3.20
CA GLY A 60 -10.64 -8.86 -2.45
C GLY A 60 -9.99 -8.11 -1.30
N ASN A 61 -9.13 -8.74 -0.50
CA ASN A 61 -8.41 -8.05 0.58
C ASN A 61 -7.45 -6.97 0.06
N LEU A 62 -6.77 -7.23 -1.06
CA LEU A 62 -5.90 -6.24 -1.70
C LEU A 62 -6.72 -5.05 -2.21
N ALA A 63 -7.85 -5.30 -2.89
CA ALA A 63 -8.79 -4.26 -3.32
C ALA A 63 -9.38 -3.47 -2.14
N PHE A 64 -9.69 -4.13 -1.03
CA PHE A 64 -10.15 -3.46 0.19
C PHE A 64 -9.09 -2.54 0.80
N SER A 65 -7.84 -3.01 0.87
CA SER A 65 -6.71 -2.21 1.33
C SER A 65 -6.45 -1.00 0.42
N ASP A 66 -6.51 -1.20 -0.90
CA ASP A 66 -6.33 -0.14 -1.90
C ASP A 66 -7.47 0.88 -1.89
N LEU A 67 -8.72 0.44 -1.67
CA LEU A 67 -9.87 1.32 -1.47
C LEU A 67 -9.68 2.20 -0.24
N LEU A 68 -9.27 1.61 0.89
CA LEU A 68 -8.99 2.36 2.11
C LEU A 68 -7.80 3.30 1.94
N ALA A 69 -6.75 2.90 1.20
CA ALA A 69 -5.63 3.77 0.88
C ALA A 69 -6.07 4.98 0.04
N GLY A 70 -6.95 4.77 -0.95
CA GLY A 70 -7.55 5.84 -1.75
C GLY A 70 -8.37 6.82 -0.89
N LEU A 71 -9.20 6.30 0.02
CA LEU A 71 -9.96 7.12 0.97
C LEU A 71 -9.04 7.88 1.95
N ALA A 72 -8.02 7.22 2.48
CA ALA A 72 -7.06 7.83 3.40
C ALA A 72 -6.27 8.95 2.72
N PHE A 73 -5.81 8.74 1.48
CA PHE A 73 -5.09 9.75 0.72
C PHE A 73 -6.00 10.92 0.32
N MET A 74 -7.24 10.65 -0.08
CA MET A 74 -8.24 11.68 -0.33
C MET A 74 -8.49 12.53 0.93
N ALA A 75 -8.71 11.90 2.08
CA ALA A 75 -8.87 12.58 3.35
C ALA A 75 -7.61 13.38 3.74
N ASN A 76 -6.42 12.87 3.44
CA ASN A 76 -5.16 13.57 3.66
C ASN A 76 -5.11 14.90 2.90
N ILE A 77 -5.45 14.89 1.60
CA ILE A 77 -5.46 16.09 0.76
C ILE A 77 -6.56 17.07 1.19
N LEU A 78 -7.77 16.59 1.49
CA LEU A 78 -8.89 17.46 1.90
C LEU A 78 -8.69 18.10 3.28
N LEU A 79 -8.02 17.40 4.19
CA LEU A 79 -7.70 17.89 5.54
C LEU A 79 -6.31 18.55 5.61
N SER A 80 -5.62 18.72 4.47
CA SER A 80 -4.33 19.40 4.37
C SER A 80 -4.47 20.92 4.28
N GLY A 81 -3.37 21.64 4.51
CA GLY A 81 -3.34 23.11 4.46
C GLY A 81 -3.91 23.73 5.73
N ALA A 82 -4.75 24.77 5.59
CA ALA A 82 -5.27 25.52 6.72
C ALA A 82 -6.08 24.66 7.71
N THR A 83 -6.78 23.64 7.22
CA THR A 83 -7.56 22.71 8.04
C THR A 83 -6.70 21.81 8.93
N THR A 84 -5.42 21.59 8.59
CA THR A 84 -4.50 20.77 9.39
C THR A 84 -4.24 21.38 10.77
N PHE A 85 -4.26 22.71 10.89
CA PHE A 85 -4.04 23.40 12.16
C PHE A 85 -5.26 23.34 13.10
N ASN A 86 -6.44 23.01 12.56
CA ASN A 86 -7.66 22.82 13.35
C ASN A 86 -7.81 21.39 13.89
N LEU A 87 -6.94 20.45 13.50
CA LEU A 87 -6.97 19.07 13.97
C LEU A 87 -6.37 18.96 15.37
N THR A 88 -6.89 18.03 16.16
CA THR A 88 -6.19 17.57 17.37
C THR A 88 -5.00 16.67 16.99
N PRO A 89 -3.96 16.55 17.82
CA PRO A 89 -2.83 15.64 17.54
C PRO A 89 -3.28 14.20 17.26
N VAL A 90 -4.29 13.71 17.98
CA VAL A 90 -4.85 12.37 17.77
C VAL A 90 -5.51 12.25 16.40
N GLN A 91 -6.33 13.23 15.99
CA GLN A 91 -6.93 13.23 14.65
C GLN A 91 -5.87 13.27 13.55
N TRP A 92 -4.79 14.03 13.76
CA TRP A 92 -3.67 14.10 12.84
C TRP A 92 -2.96 12.74 12.71
N PHE A 93 -2.69 12.06 13.82
CA PHE A 93 -2.10 10.71 13.79
C PHE A 93 -3.03 9.67 13.18
N VAL A 94 -4.35 9.75 13.40
CA VAL A 94 -5.30 8.85 12.75
C VAL A 94 -5.29 9.08 11.24
N ARG A 95 -5.24 10.33 10.78
CA ARG A 95 -5.18 10.68 9.35
C ARG A 95 -3.95 10.07 8.66
N GLU A 96 -2.76 10.32 9.20
CA GLU A 96 -1.51 9.79 8.60
C GLU A 96 -1.37 8.28 8.86
N GLY A 97 -1.67 7.84 10.08
CA GLY A 97 -1.55 6.45 10.54
C GLY A 97 -2.45 5.49 9.77
N THR A 98 -3.63 5.93 9.32
CA THR A 98 -4.50 5.12 8.45
C THR A 98 -3.82 4.80 7.13
N ALA A 99 -3.17 5.77 6.48
CA ALA A 99 -2.44 5.55 5.23
C ALA A 99 -1.25 4.59 5.42
N PHE A 100 -0.54 4.68 6.54
CA PHE A 100 0.51 3.71 6.89
C PHE A 100 -0.04 2.32 7.18
N ALA A 101 -1.17 2.21 7.88
CA ALA A 101 -1.79 0.93 8.20
C ALA A 101 -2.28 0.22 6.92
N THR A 102 -2.87 0.94 5.96
CA THR A 102 -3.29 0.36 4.68
C THR A 102 -2.09 -0.11 3.85
N LEU A 103 -1.00 0.66 3.83
CA LEU A 103 0.25 0.22 3.20
C LEU A 103 0.79 -1.06 3.86
N ALA A 104 0.85 -1.08 5.19
CA ALA A 104 1.32 -2.22 5.96
C ALA A 104 0.47 -3.47 5.67
N ALA A 105 -0.85 -3.33 5.67
CA ALA A 105 -1.79 -4.40 5.37
C ALA A 105 -1.56 -4.97 3.96
N SER A 106 -1.36 -4.11 2.95
CA SER A 106 -1.03 -4.55 1.58
C SER A 106 0.31 -5.30 1.51
N VAL A 107 1.37 -4.78 2.13
CA VAL A 107 2.70 -5.41 2.13
C VAL A 107 2.68 -6.77 2.83
N PHE A 108 2.04 -6.86 4.00
CA PHE A 108 1.90 -8.14 4.72
C PHE A 108 1.05 -9.14 3.94
N SER A 109 -0.01 -8.68 3.28
CA SER A 109 -0.86 -9.52 2.44
C SER A 109 -0.10 -10.06 1.23
N LEU A 110 0.74 -9.25 0.58
CA LEU A 110 1.61 -9.70 -0.51
C LEU A 110 2.65 -10.72 -0.03
N LEU A 111 3.22 -10.53 1.16
CA LEU A 111 4.13 -11.50 1.78
C LEU A 111 3.42 -12.83 2.08
N ALA A 112 2.22 -12.77 2.65
CA ALA A 112 1.38 -13.94 2.91
C ALA A 112 1.11 -14.73 1.62
N ILE A 113 0.74 -14.04 0.53
CA ILE A 113 0.53 -14.64 -0.79
C ILE A 113 1.83 -15.28 -1.29
N ALA A 114 2.96 -14.60 -1.17
CA ALA A 114 4.26 -15.12 -1.60
C ALA A 114 4.64 -16.42 -0.86
N ILE A 115 4.47 -16.44 0.46
CA ILE A 115 4.75 -17.61 1.31
C ILE A 115 3.81 -18.76 0.93
N GLU A 116 2.51 -18.50 0.79
CA GLU A 116 1.55 -19.53 0.43
C GLU A 116 1.90 -20.16 -0.92
N ARG A 117 2.23 -19.35 -1.92
CA ARG A 117 2.62 -19.82 -3.25
C ARG A 117 3.92 -20.62 -3.21
N HIS A 118 4.91 -20.17 -2.44
CA HIS A 118 6.14 -20.91 -2.25
C HIS A 118 5.88 -22.29 -1.63
N VAL A 119 5.06 -22.37 -0.59
CA VAL A 119 4.71 -23.63 0.08
C VAL A 119 3.93 -24.56 -0.85
N ALA A 120 2.97 -24.04 -1.62
CA ALA A 120 2.17 -24.83 -2.57
C ALA A 120 3.00 -25.44 -3.71
N ILE A 121 4.09 -24.78 -4.11
CA ILE A 121 4.96 -25.24 -5.20
C ILE A 121 6.06 -26.19 -4.67
N THR A 122 6.63 -25.91 -3.49
CA THR A 122 7.72 -26.73 -2.90
C THR A 122 7.22 -27.99 -2.23
N LYS A 123 6.03 -27.95 -1.60
CA LYS A 123 5.40 -29.14 -1.04
C LYS A 123 4.30 -29.57 -2.00
N VAL A 124 4.57 -30.58 -2.82
CA VAL A 124 3.50 -31.37 -3.45
C VAL A 124 2.78 -32.09 -2.32
N LYS A 125 1.73 -31.47 -1.74
CA LYS A 125 0.90 -32.13 -0.74
C LYS A 125 -0.57 -32.06 -1.11
N VAL A 126 -1.05 -33.23 -1.52
CA VAL A 126 -2.36 -33.78 -1.22
C VAL A 126 -2.65 -33.54 0.27
N TYR A 127 -3.49 -32.55 0.64
CA TYR A 127 -4.41 -32.70 1.77
C TYR A 127 -5.48 -31.61 1.86
N SER A 128 -6.56 -32.06 2.47
CA SER A 128 -7.91 -31.54 2.63
C SER A 128 -8.10 -30.63 3.84
N SER A 129 -9.27 -29.99 3.85
CA SER A 129 -9.94 -29.22 4.90
C SER A 129 -9.54 -27.75 5.10
N ASP A 130 -10.54 -26.93 4.81
CA ASP A 130 -10.76 -25.47 4.85
C ASP A 130 -9.59 -24.48 4.66
N LYS A 131 -9.11 -24.38 3.41
CA LYS A 131 -8.16 -23.34 2.98
C LYS A 131 -8.68 -21.92 3.24
N ASN A 132 -9.99 -21.70 3.16
CA ASN A 132 -10.58 -20.37 3.25
C ASN A 132 -10.50 -19.81 4.67
N CYS A 133 -10.80 -20.63 5.69
CA CYS A 133 -10.68 -20.22 7.10
C CYS A 133 -9.25 -19.79 7.45
N ARG A 134 -8.24 -20.59 7.06
CA ARG A 134 -6.83 -20.25 7.29
C ARG A 134 -6.42 -18.94 6.62
N MET A 135 -6.91 -18.67 5.41
CA MET A 135 -6.59 -17.43 4.68
C MET A 135 -7.22 -16.21 5.33
N VAL A 136 -8.48 -16.32 5.78
CA VAL A 136 -9.17 -15.24 6.50
C VAL A 136 -8.44 -14.92 7.81
N LEU A 137 -8.00 -15.93 8.56
CA LEU A 137 -7.21 -15.73 9.78
C LEU A 137 -5.87 -15.04 9.50
N LEU A 138 -5.18 -15.43 8.41
CA LEU A 138 -3.92 -14.82 8.01
C LEU A 138 -4.11 -13.35 7.63
N ILE A 139 -5.15 -13.04 6.85
CA ILE A 139 -5.52 -11.66 6.49
C ILE A 139 -5.83 -10.85 7.75
N GLY A 140 -6.66 -11.39 8.65
CA GLY A 140 -6.99 -10.74 9.92
C GLY A 140 -5.75 -10.44 10.76
N ALA A 141 -4.81 -11.38 10.85
CA ALA A 141 -3.53 -11.17 11.52
C ALA A 141 -2.69 -10.06 10.84
N CYS A 142 -2.64 -10.01 9.51
CA CYS A 142 -1.96 -8.94 8.78
C CYS A 142 -2.55 -7.56 9.12
N TRP A 143 -3.88 -7.43 9.21
CA TRP A 143 -4.55 -6.19 9.59
C TRP A 143 -4.26 -5.79 11.05
N VAL A 144 -4.29 -6.75 11.97
CA VAL A 144 -3.96 -6.49 13.38
C VAL A 144 -2.51 -6.00 13.52
N ILE A 145 -1.56 -6.65 12.86
CA ILE A 145 -0.15 -6.24 12.88
C ILE A 145 0.03 -4.86 12.22
N ALA A 146 -0.65 -4.61 11.09
CA ALA A 146 -0.65 -3.33 10.40
C ALA A 146 -1.17 -2.18 11.28
N ALA A 147 -2.31 -2.39 11.94
CA ALA A 147 -2.90 -1.41 12.85
C ALA A 147 -2.02 -1.19 14.08
N ALA A 148 -1.45 -2.26 14.66
CA ALA A 148 -0.52 -2.16 15.78
C ALA A 148 0.67 -1.27 15.43
N ILE A 149 1.37 -1.55 14.32
CA ILE A 149 2.51 -0.75 13.85
C ILE A 149 2.08 0.70 13.56
N GLY A 150 0.97 0.91 12.85
CA GLY A 150 0.48 2.24 12.51
C GLY A 150 0.06 3.09 13.72
N SER A 151 -0.32 2.45 14.83
CA SER A 151 -0.76 3.11 16.07
C SER A 151 0.38 3.44 17.06
N LEU A 152 1.59 2.92 16.86
CA LEU A 152 2.74 3.17 17.75
C LEU A 152 3.03 4.66 18.00
N PRO A 153 2.91 5.58 17.02
CA PRO A 153 3.09 7.01 17.27
C PRO A 153 2.05 7.59 18.23
N ILE A 154 0.81 7.10 18.18
CA ILE A 154 -0.28 7.50 19.10
C ILE A 154 0.04 7.01 20.52
N MET A 155 0.65 5.82 20.65
CA MET A 155 1.04 5.23 21.93
C MET A 155 2.32 5.82 22.53
N GLY A 156 2.98 6.77 21.85
CA GLY A 156 4.10 7.52 22.41
C GLY A 156 5.36 7.56 21.54
N TRP A 157 5.44 6.80 20.44
CA TRP A 157 6.60 6.85 19.54
C TRP A 157 6.49 8.01 18.53
N ASN A 158 6.38 9.22 19.06
CA ASN A 158 6.24 10.48 18.32
C ASN A 158 7.31 11.49 18.75
N CYS A 159 7.35 12.66 18.10
CA CYS A 159 8.32 13.70 18.38
C CYS A 159 7.75 14.90 19.17
N ILE A 160 6.59 14.75 19.84
CA ILE A 160 5.88 15.89 20.46
C ILE A 160 6.75 16.65 21.46
N SER A 161 7.59 15.94 22.21
CA SER A 161 8.47 16.52 23.22
C SER A 161 9.87 16.88 22.71
N ASP A 162 10.23 16.52 21.46
CA ASP A 162 11.55 16.77 20.88
C ASP A 162 11.46 17.10 19.39
N LEU A 163 11.44 18.41 19.09
CA LEU A 163 11.38 18.93 17.73
C LEU A 163 12.56 18.47 16.85
N ARG A 164 13.73 18.18 17.43
CA ARG A 164 14.93 17.80 16.65
C ARG A 164 14.78 16.41 16.04
N ASP A 165 13.98 15.55 16.67
CA ASP A 165 13.68 14.20 16.21
C ASP A 165 12.49 14.17 15.23
N CYS A 166 11.84 15.30 14.93
CA CYS A 166 10.70 15.34 14.01
C CYS A 166 11.09 15.17 12.53
N SER A 167 10.30 14.38 11.82
CA SER A 167 10.35 14.17 10.38
C SER A 167 9.93 15.43 9.61
N THR A 168 10.62 15.76 8.52
CA THR A 168 10.28 16.90 7.65
C THR A 168 9.02 16.61 6.84
N VAL A 169 8.85 15.35 6.43
CA VAL A 169 7.71 14.89 5.63
C VAL A 169 6.45 14.76 6.50
N LEU A 170 6.60 14.26 7.73
CA LEU A 170 5.54 13.99 8.69
C LEU A 170 5.85 14.71 10.02
N PRO A 171 5.45 15.98 10.19
CA PRO A 171 5.94 16.84 11.28
C PRO A 171 5.70 16.39 12.71
N LEU A 172 4.79 15.44 12.98
CA LEU A 172 4.58 14.87 14.33
C LEU A 172 5.20 13.48 14.51
N TYR A 173 5.72 12.87 13.45
CA TYR A 173 6.39 11.58 13.50
C TYR A 173 7.86 11.74 13.87
N SER A 174 8.36 10.83 14.71
CA SER A 174 9.80 10.70 14.98
C SER A 174 10.52 10.14 13.75
N LYS A 175 11.68 10.69 13.40
CA LYS A 175 12.57 10.17 12.35
C LYS A 175 12.95 8.71 12.59
N ARG A 176 13.12 8.32 13.86
CA ARG A 176 13.46 6.94 14.25
C ARG A 176 12.32 5.98 13.95
N TYR A 177 11.08 6.39 14.20
CA TYR A 177 9.91 5.61 13.82
C TYR A 177 9.80 5.49 12.30
N VAL A 178 9.97 6.60 11.57
CA VAL A 178 9.89 6.59 10.09
C VAL A 178 10.95 5.66 9.51
N LEU A 179 12.17 5.71 10.04
CA LEU A 179 13.26 4.80 9.68
C LEU A 179 12.89 3.34 9.97
N PHE A 180 12.43 3.04 11.19
CA PHE A 180 12.03 1.69 11.60
C PHE A 180 10.99 1.07 10.65
N VAL A 181 9.91 1.79 10.37
CA VAL A 181 8.84 1.32 9.48
C VAL A 181 9.35 1.13 8.05
N THR A 182 10.11 2.11 7.54
CA THR A 182 10.64 2.07 6.18
C THR A 182 11.62 0.89 6.00
N THR A 183 12.48 0.64 6.99
CA THR A 183 13.40 -0.50 6.99
C THR A 183 12.63 -1.82 7.01
N ILE A 184 11.62 -1.98 7.88
CA ILE A 184 10.81 -3.20 7.94
C ILE A 184 10.12 -3.47 6.60
N PHE A 185 9.45 -2.49 5.99
CA PHE A 185 8.78 -2.68 4.71
C PHE A 185 9.77 -2.99 3.59
N THR A 186 10.93 -2.35 3.58
CA THR A 186 12.00 -2.66 2.62
C THR A 186 12.48 -4.11 2.74
N LEU A 187 12.73 -4.59 3.97
CA LEU A 187 13.13 -5.97 4.23
C LEU A 187 12.06 -6.98 3.80
N ILE A 188 10.78 -6.68 4.04
CA ILE A 188 9.67 -7.53 3.60
C ILE A 188 9.61 -7.58 2.07
N LEU A 189 9.74 -6.45 1.38
CA LEU A 189 9.75 -6.42 -0.08
C LEU A 189 10.91 -7.21 -0.68
N LEU A 190 12.11 -7.10 -0.09
CA LEU A 190 13.26 -7.92 -0.47
C LEU A 190 13.00 -9.42 -0.24
N ALA A 191 12.35 -9.78 0.88
CA ALA A 191 11.97 -11.16 1.14
C ALA A 191 10.96 -11.68 0.11
N ILE A 192 9.96 -10.87 -0.28
CA ILE A 192 8.99 -11.21 -1.32
C ILE A 192 9.71 -11.45 -2.65
N VAL A 193 10.62 -10.56 -3.07
CA VAL A 193 11.42 -10.71 -4.28
C VAL A 193 12.27 -11.99 -4.22
N GLY A 194 12.90 -12.27 -3.08
CA GLY A 194 13.67 -13.49 -2.86
C GLY A 194 12.83 -14.76 -3.00
N LEU A 195 11.63 -14.78 -2.41
CA LEU A 195 10.67 -15.88 -2.51
C LEU A 195 10.23 -16.10 -3.97
N TYR A 196 9.85 -15.05 -4.70
CA TYR A 196 9.44 -15.18 -6.10
C TYR A 196 10.59 -15.59 -7.02
N THR A 197 11.81 -15.13 -6.75
CA THR A 197 13.00 -15.57 -7.48
C THR A 197 13.24 -17.06 -7.28
N ARG A 198 13.15 -17.55 -6.03
CA ARG A 198 13.23 -18.98 -5.72
C ARG A 198 12.15 -19.78 -6.44
N ILE A 199 10.90 -19.32 -6.40
CA ILE A 199 9.79 -19.98 -7.08
C ILE A 199 10.05 -20.06 -8.60
N TYR A 200 10.48 -18.95 -9.22
CA TYR A 200 10.79 -18.92 -10.64
C TYR A 200 11.90 -19.90 -11.01
N CYS A 201 12.98 -19.97 -10.21
CA CYS A 201 14.06 -20.93 -10.40
C CYS A 201 13.57 -22.38 -10.32
N ILE A 202 12.72 -22.72 -9.33
CA ILE A 202 12.16 -24.07 -9.15
C ILE A 202 11.28 -24.48 -10.33
N VAL A 203 10.42 -23.57 -10.79
CA VAL A 203 9.53 -23.85 -11.94
C VAL A 203 10.34 -24.03 -13.22
N ARG A 204 11.40 -23.22 -13.42
CA ARG A 204 12.28 -23.34 -14.58
C ARG A 204 13.13 -24.62 -14.56
N SER A 205 13.54 -25.11 -13.39
CA SER A 205 14.29 -26.36 -13.27
C SER A 205 13.41 -27.61 -13.36
N SER A 206 12.10 -27.48 -13.19
CA SER A 206 11.15 -28.59 -13.30
C SER A 206 10.74 -28.78 -14.77
N HIS A 207 11.37 -29.72 -15.47
CA HIS A 207 11.15 -30.08 -16.89
C HIS A 207 9.73 -30.63 -17.25
N ALA A 208 8.68 -30.34 -16.46
CA ALA A 208 7.32 -30.78 -16.73
C ALA A 208 6.57 -29.74 -17.60
N GLU A 209 6.52 -29.98 -18.91
CA GLU A 209 6.04 -29.07 -19.96
C GLU A 209 4.64 -28.44 -19.72
N ILE A 210 3.66 -29.18 -19.19
CA ILE A 210 2.25 -28.73 -19.18
C ILE A 210 1.83 -28.08 -17.85
N ALA A 211 2.26 -28.64 -16.71
CA ALA A 211 1.99 -28.05 -15.39
C ALA A 211 2.84 -26.79 -15.11
N SER A 212 4.01 -26.69 -15.74
CA SER A 212 4.86 -25.49 -15.67
C SER A 212 4.23 -24.30 -16.38
N ALA A 213 3.54 -24.49 -17.51
CA ALA A 213 2.96 -23.40 -18.29
C ALA A 213 1.85 -22.63 -17.54
N GLN A 214 0.90 -23.34 -16.89
CA GLN A 214 -0.13 -22.71 -16.07
C GLN A 214 0.46 -22.02 -14.82
N THR A 215 1.45 -22.68 -14.17
CA THR A 215 2.15 -22.12 -13.01
C THR A 215 2.95 -20.88 -13.37
N LEU A 216 3.60 -20.88 -14.54
CA LEU A 216 4.37 -19.75 -15.08
C LEU A 216 3.47 -18.59 -15.49
N ALA A 217 2.27 -18.86 -16.02
CA ALA A 217 1.28 -17.83 -16.30
C ALA A 217 0.79 -17.14 -15.02
N LEU A 218 0.54 -17.90 -13.95
CA LEU A 218 0.18 -17.35 -12.64
C LEU A 218 1.34 -16.54 -12.03
N LEU A 219 2.57 -17.06 -12.09
CA LEU A 219 3.76 -16.35 -11.62
C LEU A 219 3.97 -15.05 -12.38
N LYS A 220 3.80 -15.04 -13.70
CA LYS A 220 3.90 -13.82 -14.51
C LYS A 220 2.93 -12.74 -14.02
N THR A 221 1.70 -13.10 -13.66
CA THR A 221 0.73 -12.14 -13.10
C THR A 221 1.23 -11.55 -11.80
N VAL A 222 1.69 -12.39 -10.86
CA VAL A 222 2.12 -11.90 -9.55
C VAL A 222 3.43 -11.12 -9.62
N THR A 223 4.37 -11.52 -10.49
CA THR A 223 5.59 -10.75 -10.77
C THR A 223 5.27 -9.38 -11.35
N ILE A 224 4.24 -9.26 -12.21
CA ILE A 224 3.79 -7.95 -12.73
C ILE A 224 3.21 -7.10 -11.60
N VAL A 225 2.33 -7.64 -10.75
CA VAL A 225 1.76 -6.92 -9.60
C VAL A 225 2.86 -6.46 -8.64
N LEU A 226 3.80 -7.35 -8.29
CA LEU A 226 4.93 -7.03 -7.42
C LEU A 226 5.86 -5.98 -8.04
N GLY A 227 6.15 -6.10 -9.34
CA GLY A 227 6.97 -5.13 -10.07
C GLY A 227 6.32 -3.75 -10.09
N ALA A 228 5.01 -3.67 -10.36
CA ALA A 228 4.25 -2.43 -10.28
C ALA A 228 4.31 -1.81 -8.88
N PHE A 229 4.13 -2.63 -7.84
CA PHE A 229 4.25 -2.19 -6.44
C PHE A 229 5.62 -1.57 -6.16
N ILE A 230 6.71 -2.27 -6.50
CA ILE A 230 8.08 -1.80 -6.24
C ILE A 230 8.33 -0.50 -7.00
N VAL A 231 7.97 -0.42 -8.30
CA VAL A 231 8.19 0.79 -9.10
C VAL A 231 7.46 2.00 -8.51
N CYS A 232 6.20 1.83 -8.10
CA CYS A 232 5.39 2.91 -7.56
C CYS A 232 5.86 3.36 -6.16
N TRP A 233 6.23 2.42 -5.29
CA TRP A 233 6.57 2.70 -3.89
C TRP A 233 8.04 3.04 -3.64
N LEU A 234 8.96 2.59 -4.50
CA LEU A 234 10.40 2.83 -4.33
C LEU A 234 10.74 4.32 -4.18
N PRO A 235 10.21 5.25 -4.99
CA PRO A 235 10.50 6.67 -4.82
C PRO A 235 10.04 7.21 -3.46
N ALA A 236 8.89 6.77 -2.94
CA ALA A 236 8.40 7.17 -1.63
C ALA A 236 9.29 6.62 -0.50
N PHE A 237 9.73 5.35 -0.59
CA PHE A 237 10.66 4.79 0.39
C PHE A 237 12.01 5.50 0.40
N ILE A 238 12.53 5.89 -0.77
CA ILE A 238 13.77 6.68 -0.86
C ILE A 238 13.59 8.02 -0.14
N ILE A 239 12.46 8.72 -0.37
CA ILE A 239 12.16 9.99 0.30
C ILE A 239 12.06 9.82 1.82
N LEU A 240 11.42 8.76 2.31
CA LEU A 240 11.31 8.49 3.74
C LEU A 240 12.67 8.15 4.38
N LEU A 241 13.53 7.39 3.68
CA LEU A 241 14.91 7.12 4.13
C LEU A 241 15.76 8.39 4.16
N MET A 242 15.61 9.24 3.15
CA MET A 242 16.28 10.55 3.11
C MET A 242 15.80 11.45 4.25
N ASP A 243 14.51 11.45 4.57
CA ASP A 243 13.97 12.27 5.66
C ASP A 243 14.48 11.83 7.04
N ALA A 244 14.62 10.52 7.24
CA ALA A 244 15.19 9.98 8.47
C ALA A 244 16.67 10.35 8.67
N SER A 245 17.42 10.53 7.58
CA SER A 245 18.86 10.78 7.60
C SER A 245 19.25 12.26 7.40
N CYS A 246 18.35 13.08 6.85
CA CYS A 246 18.62 14.48 6.58
C CYS A 246 18.27 15.37 7.77
N ALA A 247 19.07 16.41 8.02
CA ALA A 247 18.70 17.45 8.97
C ALA A 247 17.48 18.24 8.49
N VAL A 248 16.67 18.70 9.44
CA VAL A 248 15.48 19.51 9.15
C VAL A 248 15.91 20.75 8.37
N ARG A 249 15.14 21.10 7.33
CA ARG A 249 15.40 22.22 6.39
C ARG A 249 16.63 22.09 5.49
N SER A 250 17.41 21.01 5.54
CA SER A 250 18.55 20.83 4.62
C SER A 250 18.13 20.27 3.26
N CYS A 251 17.21 19.31 3.22
CA CYS A 251 16.83 18.63 1.99
C CYS A 251 15.56 19.21 1.35
N ARG A 252 15.73 20.08 0.34
CA ARG A 252 14.60 20.74 -0.37
C ARG A 252 13.63 19.75 -1.05
N ILE A 253 14.10 18.56 -1.42
CA ILE A 253 13.27 17.55 -2.09
C ILE A 253 12.16 17.00 -1.17
N LEU A 254 12.36 17.03 0.15
CA LEU A 254 11.40 16.51 1.14
C LEU A 254 10.09 17.31 1.15
N TYR A 255 10.13 18.60 0.83
CA TYR A 255 8.93 19.43 0.71
C TYR A 255 8.05 19.08 -0.49
N LYS A 256 8.56 18.25 -1.41
CA LYS A 256 7.84 17.73 -2.57
C LYS A 256 7.36 16.28 -2.35
N ALA A 257 7.40 15.76 -1.11
CA ALA A 257 7.01 14.39 -0.78
C ALA A 257 5.62 13.98 -1.29
N ASN A 258 4.65 14.90 -1.32
CA ASN A 258 3.30 14.64 -1.79
C ASN A 258 3.25 14.09 -3.22
N TYR A 259 4.17 14.51 -4.11
CA TYR A 259 4.22 13.97 -5.47
C TYR A 259 4.67 12.51 -5.50
N PHE A 260 5.58 12.13 -4.61
CA PHE A 260 6.07 10.75 -4.51
C PHE A 260 5.01 9.83 -3.89
N PHE A 261 4.25 10.31 -2.90
CA PHE A 261 3.10 9.56 -2.38
C PHE A 261 1.95 9.47 -3.39
N ALA A 262 1.68 10.53 -4.15
CA ALA A 262 0.71 10.47 -5.25
C ALA A 262 1.13 9.43 -6.31
N PHE A 263 2.42 9.38 -6.67
CA PHE A 263 2.94 8.34 -7.55
C PHE A 263 2.80 6.94 -6.95
N ALA A 264 3.05 6.78 -5.64
CA ALA A 264 2.83 5.51 -4.94
C ALA A 264 1.37 5.06 -5.01
N THR A 265 0.41 5.98 -4.94
CA THR A 265 -1.03 5.65 -5.04
C THR A 265 -1.45 5.12 -6.41
N LEU A 266 -0.67 5.36 -7.48
CA LEU A 266 -0.93 4.76 -8.80
C LEU A 266 -0.85 3.22 -8.76
N ASN A 267 -0.13 2.64 -7.80
CA ASN A 267 -0.15 1.19 -7.57
C ASN A 267 -1.57 0.67 -7.33
N SER A 268 -2.35 1.39 -6.51
CA SER A 268 -3.73 1.01 -6.17
C SER A 268 -4.69 1.16 -7.36
N ALA A 269 -4.36 1.99 -8.35
CA ALA A 269 -5.08 2.07 -9.63
C ALA A 269 -4.63 0.96 -10.62
N ALA A 270 -3.37 0.57 -10.59
CA ALA A 270 -2.84 -0.46 -11.49
C ALA A 270 -3.43 -1.85 -11.21
N ASN A 271 -3.77 -2.15 -9.96
CA ASN A 271 -4.22 -3.48 -9.53
C ASN A 271 -5.49 -3.97 -10.25
N PRO A 272 -6.62 -3.25 -10.25
CA PRO A 272 -7.82 -3.61 -11.02
C PRO A 272 -7.56 -3.83 -12.52
N ILE A 273 -6.73 -2.98 -13.13
CA ILE A 273 -6.34 -3.10 -14.55
C ILE A 273 -5.60 -4.41 -14.79
N ILE A 274 -4.66 -4.76 -13.91
CA ILE A 274 -3.93 -6.04 -14.01
C ILE A 274 -4.89 -7.22 -13.87
N TYR A 275 -5.88 -7.16 -12.97
CA TYR A 275 -6.83 -8.27 -12.79
C TYR A 275 -7.72 -8.49 -14.01
N THR A 276 -8.27 -7.42 -14.57
CA THR A 276 -9.16 -7.47 -15.75
C THR A 276 -8.42 -7.92 -17.01
N LEU A 277 -7.13 -7.58 -17.17
CA LEU A 277 -6.31 -8.07 -18.28
C LEU A 277 -5.91 -9.54 -18.15
N ARG A 278 -5.86 -10.06 -16.92
CA ARG A 278 -5.30 -11.40 -16.64
C ARG A 278 -6.35 -12.47 -16.36
N SER A 279 -7.57 -12.10 -15.96
CA SER A 279 -8.66 -13.04 -15.71
C SER A 279 -9.89 -12.70 -16.56
N LYS A 280 -10.25 -13.62 -17.47
CA LYS A 280 -11.47 -13.52 -18.29
C LYS A 280 -12.73 -13.52 -17.41
N ASP A 281 -12.71 -14.26 -16.30
CA ASP A 281 -13.82 -14.33 -15.36
C ASP A 281 -14.02 -12.98 -14.65
N MET A 282 -12.94 -12.37 -14.16
CA MET A 282 -12.98 -11.02 -13.58
C MET A 282 -13.47 -10.00 -14.61
N ARG A 283 -12.93 -10.02 -15.83
CA ARG A 283 -13.34 -9.09 -16.89
C ARG A 283 -14.82 -9.21 -17.24
N GLY A 284 -15.34 -10.44 -17.29
CA GLY A 284 -16.76 -10.69 -17.58
C GLY A 284 -17.68 -10.15 -16.49
N GLU A 285 -17.36 -10.37 -15.22
CA GLU A 285 -18.16 -9.82 -14.11
C GLU A 285 -18.02 -8.30 -13.98
N PHE A 286 -16.81 -7.76 -14.19
CA PHE A 286 -16.56 -6.31 -14.19
C PHE A 286 -17.44 -5.58 -15.22
N LEU A 287 -17.49 -6.11 -16.46
CA LEU A 287 -18.38 -5.59 -17.51
C LEU A 287 -19.86 -5.79 -17.15
N ARG A 288 -20.25 -6.91 -16.53
CA ARG A 288 -21.64 -7.13 -16.11
C ARG A 288 -22.07 -6.11 -15.06
N VAL A 289 -21.20 -5.74 -14.13
CA VAL A 289 -21.51 -4.73 -13.10
C VAL A 289 -21.58 -3.33 -13.71
N LEU A 290 -20.73 -2.99 -14.68
CA LEU A 290 -20.78 -1.70 -15.39
C LEU A 290 -22.02 -1.54 -16.30
N CYS A 291 -22.52 -2.65 -16.85
CA CYS A 291 -23.69 -2.66 -17.75
C CYS A 291 -25.03 -2.85 -17.01
N CYS A 292 -25.04 -2.91 -15.68
CA CYS A 292 -26.24 -2.98 -14.83
C CYS A 292 -26.48 -1.62 -14.17
#